data_AF-A0A2D6FE57-F1
#
_entry.id   AF-A0A2D6FE57-F1
#
_cell.length_a   1.000
_cell.length_b   1.000
_cell.length_c   1.000
_cell.angle_alpha   90.00
_cell.angle_beta   90.00
_cell.angle_gamma   90.00
#
_symmetry.space_group_name_H-M   'P 1'
#
loop_
_entity.id
_entity.type
_entity.pdbx_description
1 polymer ?
#
loop_
_entity_poly.entity_id
_entity_poly.type
_entity_poly.pdbx_seq_one_letter_code
_entity_poly.pdbx_strand_id
1 'polypeptide(L)' 'MHPLEILSRWRRRWFGWLPSHKNWEPSAQDVWPEQEDDWLLEPINQQEAKALFPHLSEERAILQYQKMRLHIREQTKRGF' A
#
# COMPACT_ATOMS: atom_id res chain seq x y z
N MET A 1 -7.33 15.85 3.80
CA MET A 1 -7.10 15.40 5.20
C MET A 1 -6.87 13.91 5.18
N HIS A 2 -5.67 13.47 5.56
CA HIS A 2 -5.30 12.06 5.50
C HIS A 2 -5.87 11.32 6.73
N PRO A 3 -6.44 10.10 6.61
CA PRO A 3 -7.08 9.41 7.73
C PRO A 3 -6.14 9.19 8.94
N LEU A 4 -4.82 9.10 8.70
CA LEU A 4 -3.82 8.98 9.76
C LEU A 4 -3.62 10.26 10.58
N GLU A 5 -3.93 11.45 10.02
CA GLU A 5 -3.84 12.72 10.75
C GLU A 5 -4.93 12.84 11.84
N ILE A 6 -6.09 12.21 11.62
CA ILE A 6 -7.20 12.22 12.56
C ILE A 6 -6.85 11.39 13.81
N LEU A 7 -6.24 10.21 13.59
CA LEU A 7 -5.77 9.31 14.64
C LEU A 7 -4.66 9.96 15.48
N SER A 8 -3.70 10.63 14.83
CA SER A 8 -2.60 11.30 15.53
C SER A 8 -3.08 12.50 16.36
N ARG A 9 -4.07 13.25 15.86
CA ARG A 9 -4.68 14.37 16.59
C ARG A 9 -5.49 13.90 17.80
N TRP A 10 -6.28 12.83 17.66
CA TRP A 10 -7.03 12.28 18.78
C TRP A 10 -6.06 11.75 19.85
N ARG A 11 -5.04 10.99 19.47
CA ARG A 11 -4.10 10.40 20.44
C ARG A 11 -3.26 11.44 21.19
N ARG A 12 -2.81 12.52 20.54
CA ARG A 12 -2.16 13.67 21.20
C ARG A 12 -3.05 14.31 22.28
N ARG A 13 -4.37 14.36 22.04
CA ARG A 13 -5.33 14.88 23.03
C ARG A 13 -5.42 14.01 24.28
N TRP A 14 -5.36 12.69 24.13
CA TRP A 14 -5.54 11.74 25.25
C TRP A 14 -4.24 11.39 25.99
N PHE A 15 -3.09 11.41 25.31
CA PHE A 15 -1.80 10.99 25.87
C PHE A 15 -0.76 12.11 26.00
N GLY A 16 -1.07 13.34 25.57
CA GLY A 16 -0.13 14.47 25.49
C GLY A 16 0.45 14.99 26.81
N TRP A 17 -0.01 14.50 27.98
CA TRP A 17 0.57 14.86 29.29
C TRP A 17 1.68 13.90 29.76
N LEU A 18 1.91 12.78 29.07
CA LEU A 18 2.96 11.84 29.47
C LEU A 18 4.36 12.41 29.17
N PRO A 19 5.27 12.48 30.16
CA PRO A 19 6.56 13.17 30.06
C PRO A 19 7.60 12.42 29.19
N SER A 20 7.20 11.34 28.52
CA SER A 20 8.04 10.56 27.60
C SER A 20 7.37 10.39 26.25
N HIS A 21 6.68 11.42 25.77
CA HIS A 21 6.19 11.48 24.40
C HIS A 21 7.40 11.64 23.45
N LYS A 22 8.10 10.53 23.17
CA LYS A 22 8.83 10.37 21.91
C LYS A 22 7.85 10.80 20.83
N ASN A 23 8.19 11.83 20.07
CA ASN A 23 7.39 12.32 18.96
C ASN A 23 7.17 11.16 17.98
N TRP A 24 6.08 10.42 18.18
CA TRP A 24 5.64 9.37 17.29
C TRP A 24 4.96 10.07 16.11
N GLU A 25 5.75 10.79 15.33
CA GLU A 25 5.45 11.06 13.94
C GLU A 25 5.97 9.84 13.19
N PRO A 26 5.08 8.96 12.68
CA PRO A 26 5.52 7.91 11.77
C PRO A 26 6.23 8.64 10.63
N SER A 27 7.55 8.46 10.54
CA SER A 27 8.27 8.97 9.38
C SER A 27 7.73 8.24 8.15
N ALA A 28 7.82 8.84 6.96
CA ALA A 28 7.40 8.16 5.75
C ALA A 28 8.07 6.78 5.61
N GLN A 29 9.27 6.62 6.18
CA GLN A 29 10.04 5.39 6.24
C GLN A 29 9.44 4.31 7.17
N ASP A 30 8.70 4.69 8.22
CA ASP A 30 8.05 3.75 9.14
C ASP A 30 6.76 3.14 8.58
N VAL A 31 6.19 3.77 7.53
CA VAL A 31 4.92 3.35 6.90
C VAL A 31 5.13 2.84 5.48
N TRP A 32 6.26 3.20 4.84
CA TRP A 32 6.59 2.65 3.54
C TRP A 32 6.80 1.14 3.69
N PRO A 33 6.15 0.30 2.87
CA PRO A 33 6.52 -1.12 2.83
C PRO A 33 8.00 -1.22 2.49
N GLU A 34 8.72 -2.17 3.10
CA GLU A 34 10.11 -2.45 2.73
C GLU A 34 10.19 -2.60 1.21
N GLN A 35 10.95 -1.68 0.60
CA GLN A 35 10.88 -1.39 -0.83
C GLN A 35 11.39 -2.54 -1.69
N GLU A 36 12.13 -3.47 -1.07
CA GLU A 36 12.78 -4.62 -1.71
C GLU A 36 11.78 -5.71 -2.14
N ASP A 37 10.57 -5.77 -1.54
CA ASP A 37 9.60 -6.85 -1.82
C ASP A 37 8.27 -6.38 -2.42
N ASP A 38 8.05 -5.08 -2.60
CA ASP A 38 6.78 -4.58 -3.15
C ASP A 38 6.87 -4.45 -4.67
N TRP A 39 6.85 -5.61 -5.34
CA TRP A 39 6.73 -5.74 -6.79
C TRP A 39 5.66 -4.80 -7.39
N LEU A 40 4.60 -4.43 -6.66
CA LEU A 40 3.61 -3.43 -7.08
C LEU A 40 4.17 -2.03 -7.41
N LEU A 41 5.38 -1.71 -6.93
CA LEU A 41 6.12 -0.50 -7.29
C LEU A 41 6.80 -0.62 -8.66
N GLU A 42 6.95 -1.84 -9.18
CA GLU A 42 7.46 -2.07 -10.53
C GLU A 42 6.47 -1.57 -11.58
N PRO A 43 6.98 -0.97 -12.67
CA PRO A 43 6.14 -0.50 -13.76
C PRO A 43 5.32 -1.66 -14.35
N ILE A 44 4.07 -1.37 -14.71
CA ILE A 44 3.16 -2.39 -15.23
C ILE A 44 3.64 -2.91 -16.59
N ASN A 45 3.85 -4.21 -16.69
CA ASN A 45 4.16 -4.87 -17.94
C ASN A 45 2.89 -5.05 -18.79
N GLN A 46 2.68 -4.13 -19.75
CA GLN A 46 1.52 -4.15 -20.64
C GLN A 46 1.49 -5.38 -21.56
N GLN A 47 2.67 -5.89 -21.96
CA GLN A 47 2.75 -7.09 -22.80
C GLN A 47 2.25 -8.31 -22.05
N GLU A 48 2.62 -8.44 -20.78
CA GLU A 48 2.16 -9.51 -19.91
C GLU A 48 0.65 -9.41 -19.66
N ALA A 49 0.13 -8.21 -19.42
CA ALA A 49 -1.32 -7.99 -19.26
C ALA A 49 -2.12 -8.44 -20.49
N LYS A 50 -1.63 -8.10 -21.71
CA LYS A 50 -2.26 -8.54 -22.97
C LYS A 50 -2.17 -10.06 -23.17
N ALA A 51 -1.05 -10.67 -22.81
CA ALA A 51 -0.86 -12.12 -22.92
C ALA A 51 -1.78 -12.89 -21.96
N LEU A 52 -1.99 -12.38 -20.75
CA LEU A 52 -2.86 -13.00 -19.75
C LEU A 52 -4.35 -12.77 -20.01
N PHE A 53 -4.72 -11.62 -20.56
CA PHE A 53 -6.12 -11.27 -20.85
C PHE A 53 -6.35 -10.92 -22.33
N PRO A 54 -6.13 -11.87 -23.27
CA PRO A 54 -6.18 -11.60 -24.71
C PRO A 54 -7.59 -11.28 -25.24
N HIS A 55 -8.61 -11.60 -24.45
CA HIS A 55 -10.02 -11.37 -24.79
C HIS A 55 -10.52 -9.98 -24.37
N LEU A 56 -9.70 -9.19 -23.67
CA LEU A 56 -10.05 -7.85 -23.21
C LEU A 56 -9.41 -6.79 -24.10
N SER A 57 -10.01 -5.60 -24.14
CA SER A 57 -9.32 -4.42 -24.64
C SER A 57 -8.09 -4.13 -23.78
N GLU A 58 -7.07 -3.50 -24.37
CA GLU A 58 -5.79 -3.20 -23.72
C GLU A 58 -5.96 -2.53 -22.34
N GLU A 59 -6.78 -1.49 -22.26
CA GLU A 59 -7.05 -0.79 -20.99
C GLU A 59 -7.67 -1.71 -19.93
N ARG A 60 -8.60 -2.58 -20.35
CA ARG A 60 -9.25 -3.54 -19.45
C ARG A 60 -8.31 -4.66 -19.02
N ALA A 61 -7.44 -5.12 -19.92
CA ALA A 61 -6.41 -6.09 -19.60
C ALA A 61 -5.43 -5.55 -18.56
N ILE A 62 -4.99 -4.29 -18.71
CA ILE A 62 -4.13 -3.61 -17.74
C ILE A 62 -4.80 -3.49 -16.37
N LEU A 63 -6.06 -3.05 -16.32
CA LEU A 63 -6.81 -2.95 -15.06
C LEU A 63 -7.01 -4.31 -14.39
N GLN A 64 -7.33 -5.35 -15.18
CA GLN A 64 -7.52 -6.70 -14.66
C GLN A 64 -6.21 -7.29 -14.12
N TYR A 65 -5.11 -7.03 -14.81
CA TYR A 65 -3.76 -7.38 -14.38
C TYR A 65 -3.42 -6.69 -13.04
N GLN A 66 -3.61 -5.37 -12.93
CA GLN A 66 -3.40 -4.64 -11.66
C GLN A 66 -4.23 -5.22 -10.50
N LYS A 67 -5.51 -5.54 -10.72
CA LYS A 67 -6.38 -6.14 -9.70
C LYS A 67 -5.87 -7.50 -9.24
N MET A 68 -5.47 -8.34 -10.18
CA MET A 68 -4.89 -9.66 -9.89
C MET A 68 -3.60 -9.52 -9.08
N ARG A 69 -2.74 -8.53 -9.41
CA ARG A 69 -1.54 -8.26 -8.63
C ARG A 69 -1.83 -7.88 -7.17
N LEU A 70 -2.78 -6.97 -6.97
CA LEU A 70 -3.22 -6.57 -5.63
C LEU A 70 -3.79 -7.76 -4.84
N HIS A 71 -4.57 -8.61 -5.49
CA HIS A 71 -5.15 -9.80 -4.85
C HIS A 71 -4.09 -10.77 -4.35
N ILE A 72 -3.06 -11.05 -5.18
CA ILE A 72 -1.94 -11.91 -4.79
C ILE A 72 -1.22 -11.30 -3.57
N ARG A 73 -0.96 -9.98 -3.57
CA ARG A 73 -0.33 -9.29 -2.43
C ARG A 73 -1.12 -9.47 -1.14
N GLU A 74 -2.44 -9.34 -1.19
CA GLU A 74 -3.31 -9.54 -0.02
C GLU A 74 -3.28 -11.00 0.48
N GLN A 75 -3.15 -11.96 -0.42
CA GLN A 75 -3.02 -13.37 -0.07
C GLN A 75 -1.64 -13.68 0.54
N THR A 76 -0.56 -13.12 -0.01
CA THR A 76 0.81 -13.35 0.46
C THR A 76 1.10 -12.64 1.78
N LYS A 77 0.56 -11.44 2.02
CA LYS A 77 0.69 -10.70 3.29
C LYS A 77 -0.15 -11.26 4.45
N ARG A 78 -0.88 -12.38 4.25
CA ARG A 78 -1.53 -13.15 5.32
C ARG A 78 -0.62 -14.25 5.91
N GLY A 79 0.70 -14.06 5.87
CA GLY A 79 1.66 -14.81 6.69
C GLY A 79 1.83 -14.14 8.05
N PHE A 80 1.74 -14.93 9.12
CA PHE A 80 1.80 -14.52 10.54
C PHE A 80 3.08 -13.76 10.92
#